data_AF-K0WEM7-F1
#
_entry.id   AF-K0WEM7-F1
#
_cell.length_a   1.000
_cell.length_b   1.000
_cell.length_c   1.000
_cell.angle_alpha   90.00
_cell.angle_beta   90.00
_cell.angle_gamma   90.00
#
_symmetry.space_group_name_H-M   'P 1'
#
loop_
_entity.id
_entity.type
_entity.pdbx_description
1 polymer ?
#
loop_
_entity_poly.entity_id
_entity_poly.type
_entity_poly.pdbx_seq_one_letter_code
_entity_poly.pdbx_strand_id
1 'polypeptide(L)' 'MTTTSIAVQSIFACATVSNFDEALVWYEKLMGRPADSKPIPGMAQWRNMGGAGLQVW' A
#
# COMPACT_ATOMS: atom_id res chain seq x y z
N MET A 1 6.97 -22.94 28.64
CA MET A 1 7.31 -22.13 27.46
C MET A 1 6.25 -21.03 27.35
N THR A 2 6.64 -19.77 27.47
CA THR A 2 5.74 -18.64 27.23
C THR A 2 5.68 -18.38 25.72
N THR A 3 4.49 -18.45 25.14
CA THR A 3 4.28 -18.12 23.73
C THR A 3 4.26 -16.60 23.57
N THR A 4 5.27 -16.03 22.95
CA THR A 4 5.26 -14.62 22.55
C THR A 4 4.30 -14.46 21.37
N SER A 5 3.22 -13.69 21.53
CA SER A 5 2.36 -13.29 20.42
C SER A 5 2.83 -11.95 19.84
N ILE A 6 2.76 -11.82 18.52
CA ILE A 6 2.97 -10.55 17.82
C ILE A 6 1.60 -10.03 17.38
N ALA A 7 1.29 -8.79 17.75
CA ALA A 7 0.09 -8.11 17.27
C ALA A 7 0.31 -7.64 15.82
N VAL A 8 -0.54 -8.11 14.90
CA VAL A 8 -0.58 -7.59 13.52
C VAL A 8 -1.18 -6.19 13.55
N GLN A 9 -0.42 -5.20 13.09
CA GLN A 9 -0.85 -3.79 13.11
C GLN A 9 -1.69 -3.41 11.90
N SER A 10 -1.37 -3.95 10.72
CA SER A 10 -2.09 -3.67 9.48
C SER A 10 -1.81 -4.74 8.43
N ILE A 11 -2.74 -4.89 7.49
CA ILE A 11 -2.61 -5.77 6.32
C ILE A 11 -2.57 -4.90 5.07
N PHE A 12 -1.62 -5.18 4.17
CA PHE A 12 -1.54 -4.52 2.88
C PHE A 12 -2.03 -5.45 1.77
N ALA A 13 -3.01 -4.98 1.00
CA ALA A 13 -3.33 -5.58 -0.29
C ALA A 13 -2.29 -5.13 -1.31
N CYS A 14 -1.84 -6.03 -2.17
CA CYS A 14 -0.87 -5.73 -3.22
C CYS A 14 -1.50 -5.90 -4.60
N ALA A 15 -1.26 -4.93 -5.48
CA ALA A 15 -1.65 -4.99 -6.88
C ALA A 15 -0.41 -4.74 -7.76
N THR A 16 -0.03 -5.73 -8.56
CA THR A 16 1.02 -5.57 -9.57
C THR A 16 0.38 -5.12 -10.88
N VAL A 17 0.98 -4.11 -11.50
CA VAL A 17 0.50 -3.44 -12.70
C VAL A 17 1.54 -3.53 -13.81
N SER A 18 1.10 -3.38 -15.06
CA SER A 18 1.98 -3.41 -16.23
C SER A 18 2.73 -2.11 -16.47
N ASN A 19 2.18 -0.97 -16.02
CA ASN A 19 2.79 0.35 -16.12
C ASN A 19 2.59 1.11 -14.81
N PHE A 20 3.67 1.26 -14.04
CA PHE A 20 3.64 1.89 -12.73
C PHE A 20 3.23 3.36 -12.78
N ASP A 21 3.74 4.13 -13.75
CA ASP A 21 3.50 5.57 -13.82
C ASP A 21 2.04 5.87 -14.17
N GLU A 22 1.47 5.13 -15.13
CA GLU A 22 0.05 5.24 -15.47
C GLU A 22 -0.85 4.76 -14.32
N ALA A 23 -0.50 3.65 -13.68
CA ALA A 23 -1.25 3.14 -12.54
C ALA A 23 -1.23 4.11 -11.37
N LEU A 24 -0.09 4.75 -11.08
CA LEU A 24 0.00 5.72 -10.01
C LEU A 24 -1.01 6.85 -10.21
N VAL A 25 -1.06 7.44 -11.42
CA VAL A 25 -2.03 8.50 -11.74
C VAL A 25 -3.47 8.01 -11.58
N TRP A 26 -3.76 6.76 -11.97
CA TRP A 26 -5.08 6.17 -11.83
C TRP A 26 -5.46 5.94 -10.36
N TYR A 27 -4.57 5.33 -9.56
CA TYR A 27 -4.82 5.03 -8.15
C TYR A 27 -4.89 6.30 -7.30
N GLU A 28 -4.11 7.36 -7.60
CA GLU A 28 -4.25 8.64 -6.91
C GLU A 28 -5.65 9.26 -7.11
N LYS A 29 -6.21 9.13 -8.32
CA LYS A 29 -7.60 9.54 -8.60
C LYS A 29 -8.60 8.65 -7.87
N LEU A 30 -8.42 7.33 -7.89
CA LEU A 30 -9.30 6.39 -7.19
C LEU A 30 -9.32 6.65 -5.69
N MET A 31 -8.16 6.89 -5.09
CA MET A 31 -8.00 7.13 -3.65
C MET A 31 -8.41 8.55 -3.26
N GLY A 32 -8.56 9.46 -4.22
CA GLY A 32 -8.83 10.88 -3.99
C GLY A 32 -7.67 11.63 -3.33
N ARG A 33 -6.47 11.03 -3.27
CA ARG A 33 -5.28 11.56 -2.61
C ARG A 33 -4.00 10.91 -3.15
N PRO A 34 -2.85 11.60 -3.09
CA PRO A 34 -1.56 11.02 -3.44
C PRO A 34 -1.20 9.82 -2.54
N ALA A 35 -0.30 8.98 -3.03
CA ALA A 35 0.30 7.92 -2.22
C ALA A 35 1.01 8.51 -0.99
N ASP A 36 0.95 7.80 0.15
CA ASP A 36 1.60 8.26 1.39
C ASP A 36 3.13 8.19 1.31
N SER A 37 3.65 7.27 0.50
CA SER A 37 5.09 7.13 0.27
C SER A 37 5.38 6.25 -0.94
N LYS A 38 6.58 6.43 -1.50
CA LYS A 38 7.20 5.55 -2.49
C LYS A 38 8.49 4.98 -1.89
N PRO A 39 8.42 3.91 -1.10
CA PRO A 39 9.55 3.48 -0.27
C PRO A 39 10.71 2.90 -1.10
N ILE A 40 10.42 2.39 -2.30
CA ILE A 40 11.40 1.89 -3.26
C ILE A 40 10.95 2.24 -4.69
N PRO A 41 11.88 2.29 -5.67
CA PRO A 41 11.55 2.56 -7.06
C PRO A 41 10.50 1.58 -7.59
N GLY A 42 9.47 2.09 -8.28
CA GLY A 42 8.38 1.27 -8.82
C GLY A 42 7.36 0.80 -7.78
N MET A 43 7.33 1.39 -6.58
CA MET A 43 6.33 1.05 -5.57
C MET A 43 5.70 2.32 -4.99
N ALA A 44 4.37 2.32 -4.88
CA ALA A 44 3.60 3.32 -4.17
C ALA A 44 2.70 2.66 -3.12
N GLN A 45 2.48 3.32 -1.98
CA GLN A 45 1.60 2.76 -0.95
C GLN A 45 0.70 3.80 -0.28
N TRP A 46 -0.53 3.37 0.01
CA TRP A 46 -1.52 4.07 0.82
C TRP A 46 -1.73 3.29 2.12
N ARG A 47 -1.81 4.00 3.25
CA ARG A 47 -1.89 3.47 4.60
C ARG A 47 -3.12 4.02 5.32
N ASN A 48 -3.35 3.53 6.53
CA ASN A 48 -4.39 4.01 7.45
C ASN A 48 -5.81 3.94 6.87
N MET A 49 -6.07 2.94 6.04
CA MET A 49 -7.39 2.66 5.46
C MET A 49 -8.18 1.76 6.41
N GLY A 50 -8.43 2.23 7.65
CA GLY A 50 -9.17 1.46 8.66
C GLY A 50 -8.44 0.22 9.19
N GLY A 51 -7.11 0.28 9.33
CA GLY A 51 -6.27 -0.87 9.71
C GLY A 51 -5.73 -1.67 8.51
N ALA A 52 -6.00 -1.21 7.30
CA ALA A 52 -5.44 -1.77 6.07
C ALA A 52 -4.61 -0.74 5.28
N GLY A 53 -3.94 -1.22 4.24
CA GLY A 53 -3.27 -0.40 3.24
C GLY A 53 -3.27 -1.07 1.86
N LEU A 54 -2.82 -0.31 0.87
CA LEU A 54 -2.63 -0.76 -0.51
C LEU A 54 -1.19 -0.52 -0.93
N GLN A 55 -0.57 -1.50 -1.58
CA GLN A 55 0.66 -1.33 -2.34
C GLN A 55 0.38 -1.57 -3.81
N VAL A 56 0.88 -0.65 -4.64
CA VAL A 56 0.88 -0.77 -6.10
C VAL A 56 2.34 -0.89 -6.55
N TRP A 57 2.57 -1.85 -7.45
CA TRP A 57 3.86 -2.23 -7.99
C TRP A 57 3.83 -2.27 -9.51
#